data_AF-A0AAW1C5C7-F1
#
_entry.id   AF-A0AAW1C5C7-F1
#
_cell.length_a   1.000
_cell.length_b   1.000
_cell.length_c   1.000
_cell.angle_alpha   90.00
_cell.angle_beta   90.00
_cell.angle_gamma   90.00
#
_symmetry.space_group_name_H-M   'P 1'
#
loop_
_entity.id
_entity.type
_entity.pdbx_description
1 polymer ?
#
loop_
_entity_poly.entity_id
_entity_poly.type
_entity_poly.pdbx_seq_one_letter_code
_entity_poly.pdbx_strand_id
1 'polypeptide(L)'
;MIFTWSSSAFERSKTDVFRVKTNNVGTIRKIRIEHDNTGMNASWYLDRVIVTDMNRPHLRFYFPCNNWLSKDEGDGLYVRDLIGSLNPMDVPKVNKYVVRVFTGDVNGSGTDADVFINIFGQNGDTGTLS
;
A
#
# COMPACT_ATOMS: atom_id res chain seq x y z
N MET A 1 1.73 3.83 12.28
CA MET A 1 1.13 3.37 13.55
C MET A 1 1.48 1.91 13.72
N ILE A 2 1.81 1.48 14.93
CA ILE A 2 2.16 0.09 15.22
C ILE A 2 0.95 -0.52 15.94
N PHE A 3 0.43 -1.63 15.42
CA PHE A 3 -0.55 -2.44 16.12
C PHE A 3 0.24 -3.46 16.96
N THR A 4 0.28 -3.25 18.27
CA THR A 4 1.01 -4.15 19.18
C THR A 4 0.27 -5.48 19.29
N TRP A 5 1.01 -6.57 19.10
CA TRP A 5 0.57 -7.97 19.11
C TRP A 5 -0.33 -8.35 20.30
N SER A 6 -1.44 -9.04 19.99
CA SER A 6 -1.82 -10.23 20.77
C SER A 6 -1.32 -11.44 19.98
N SER A 7 -0.98 -12.55 20.65
CA SER A 7 -0.48 -13.80 20.03
C SER A 7 -1.52 -14.52 19.15
N SER A 8 -2.54 -13.82 18.68
CA SER A 8 -3.70 -14.35 17.97
C SER A 8 -4.22 -13.40 16.89
N ALA A 9 -3.51 -12.29 16.62
CA ALA A 9 -3.88 -11.35 15.58
C ALA A 9 -3.31 -11.81 14.22
N PHE A 10 -4.04 -11.51 13.15
CA PHE A 10 -3.68 -11.82 11.76
C PHE A 10 -3.61 -13.32 11.43
N GLU A 11 -4.29 -14.13 12.23
CA GLU A 11 -4.39 -15.57 12.04
C GLU A 11 -5.19 -15.95 10.79
N ARG A 12 -4.87 -17.11 10.20
CA ARG A 12 -5.56 -17.62 9.01
C ARG A 12 -7.07 -17.64 9.21
N SER A 13 -7.80 -17.10 8.23
CA SER A 13 -9.28 -17.05 8.22
C SER A 13 -9.88 -16.26 9.39
N LYS A 14 -9.13 -15.34 10.00
CA LYS A 14 -9.64 -14.39 11.01
C LYS A 14 -9.79 -12.98 10.44
N THR A 15 -10.58 -12.19 11.16
CA THR A 15 -10.71 -10.75 10.94
C THR A 15 -10.36 -10.06 12.24
N ASP A 16 -9.33 -9.23 12.20
CA ASP A 16 -8.87 -8.44 13.33
C ASP A 16 -9.35 -7.00 13.20
N VAL A 17 -9.84 -6.44 14.30
CA VAL A 17 -10.41 -5.08 14.33
C VAL A 17 -9.64 -4.25 15.35
N PHE A 18 -9.01 -3.20 14.84
CA PHE A 18 -8.27 -2.23 15.65
C PHE A 18 -8.95 -0.87 15.60
N ARG A 19 -8.90 -0.12 16.70
CA ARG A 19 -9.36 1.27 16.76
C ARG A 19 -8.17 2.20 16.82
N VAL A 20 -8.13 3.17 15.92
CA VAL A 20 -7.07 4.16 15.81
C VAL A 20 -7.64 5.54 16.11
N LYS A 21 -6.99 6.28 17.01
CA LYS A 21 -7.30 7.69 17.27
C LYS A 21 -6.22 8.57 16.63
N THR A 22 -6.62 9.44 15.71
CA THR A 22 -5.72 10.35 14.97
C THR A 22 -6.49 11.57 14.46
N ASN A 23 -5.79 12.53 13.88
CA ASN A 23 -6.39 13.66 13.18
C ASN A 23 -7.13 13.19 11.91
N ASN A 24 -8.17 13.91 11.49
CA ASN A 24 -8.89 13.61 10.27
C ASN A 24 -7.97 13.81 9.05
N VAL A 25 -7.72 12.74 8.31
CA VAL A 25 -6.86 12.73 7.10
C VAL A 25 -7.64 12.99 5.80
N GLY A 26 -8.95 13.28 5.90
CA GLY A 26 -9.82 13.48 4.75
C GLY A 26 -10.24 12.17 4.07
N THR A 27 -10.49 12.23 2.76
CA THR A 27 -10.81 11.05 1.94
C THR A 27 -9.57 10.18 1.78
N ILE A 28 -9.61 8.95 2.30
CA ILE A 28 -8.48 8.03 2.25
C ILE A 28 -8.41 7.39 0.85
N ARG A 29 -7.28 7.58 0.16
CA ARG A 29 -7.05 7.08 -1.21
C ARG A 29 -6.07 5.93 -1.30
N LYS A 30 -5.09 5.89 -0.40
CA LYS A 30 -3.99 4.93 -0.40
C LYS A 30 -3.64 4.59 1.04
N ILE A 31 -3.30 3.32 1.29
CA ILE A 31 -2.66 2.89 2.54
C ILE A 31 -1.40 2.10 2.21
N ARG A 32 -0.41 2.15 3.09
CA ARG A 32 0.70 1.20 3.11
C ARG A 32 0.48 0.22 4.24
N ILE A 33 0.59 -1.07 3.95
CA ILE A 33 0.56 -2.14 4.95
C ILE A 33 1.82 -2.99 4.82
N GLU A 34 2.44 -3.28 5.95
CA GLU A 34 3.77 -3.89 6.04
C GLU A 34 3.88 -4.66 7.36
N HIS A 35 4.68 -5.74 7.36
CA HIS A 35 5.16 -6.39 8.57
C HIS A 35 6.68 -6.57 8.51
N ASP A 36 7.32 -6.81 9.64
CA ASP A 36 8.78 -6.92 9.74
C ASP A 36 9.34 -8.29 9.30
N ASN A 37 8.47 -9.18 8.81
CA ASN A 37 8.79 -10.55 8.42
C ASN A 37 9.51 -11.38 9.51
N THR A 38 9.31 -11.04 10.79
CA THR A 38 9.85 -11.78 11.93
C THR A 38 8.86 -12.84 12.46
N GLY A 39 9.36 -13.77 13.27
CA GLY A 39 8.57 -14.86 13.86
C GLY A 39 8.62 -16.16 13.07
N MET A 40 7.99 -17.21 13.62
CA MET A 40 7.87 -18.52 12.97
C MET A 40 6.67 -18.45 12.01
N ASN A 41 6.91 -18.63 10.70
CA ASN A 41 5.92 -18.48 9.63
C ASN A 41 5.34 -17.06 9.49
N ALA A 42 6.20 -16.09 9.18
CA ALA A 42 5.79 -14.70 8.98
C ALA A 42 4.95 -14.45 7.72
N SER A 43 4.78 -15.45 6.84
CA SER A 43 3.97 -15.35 5.62
C SER A 43 2.51 -15.06 5.95
N TRP A 44 1.99 -13.95 5.43
CA TRP A 44 0.63 -13.52 5.67
C TRP A 44 -0.12 -13.28 4.36
N TYR A 45 -1.21 -14.01 4.13
CA TYR A 45 -2.10 -13.74 3.01
C TYR A 45 -3.18 -12.74 3.42
N LEU A 46 -3.18 -11.56 2.79
CA LEU A 46 -4.13 -10.50 3.07
C LEU A 46 -5.20 -10.45 1.97
N ASP A 47 -6.47 -10.67 2.34
CA ASP A 47 -7.60 -10.47 1.43
C ASP A 47 -7.85 -8.97 1.19
N ARG A 48 -8.16 -8.21 2.25
CA ARG A 48 -8.47 -6.77 2.16
C ARG A 48 -8.30 -6.04 3.50
N VAL A 49 -8.18 -4.72 3.44
CA VAL A 49 -8.35 -3.81 4.58
C VAL A 49 -9.62 -2.97 4.38
N ILE A 50 -10.39 -2.78 5.46
CA ILE A 50 -11.56 -1.89 5.47
C ILE A 50 -11.33 -0.82 6.53
N VAL A 51 -11.33 0.44 6.13
CA VAL A 51 -11.24 1.59 7.04
C VAL A 51 -12.60 2.25 7.13
N THR A 52 -13.13 2.37 8.35
CA THR A 52 -14.41 3.04 8.62
C THR A 52 -14.17 4.34 9.38
N ASP A 53 -14.70 5.46 8.89
CA ASP A 53 -14.72 6.71 9.66
C ASP A 53 -15.75 6.58 10.78
N MET A 54 -15.31 6.53 12.03
CA MET A 54 -16.20 6.34 13.18
C MET A 54 -17.10 7.56 13.47
N ASN A 55 -16.74 8.76 12.98
CA ASN A 55 -17.61 9.95 13.05
C ASN A 55 -18.62 9.97 11.90
N ARG A 56 -18.31 9.31 10.78
CA ARG A 56 -19.16 9.18 9.59
C ARG A 56 -19.27 7.71 9.19
N PRO A 57 -20.01 6.86 9.94
CA PRO A 57 -19.97 5.40 9.77
C PRO A 57 -20.41 4.86 8.40
N HIS A 58 -21.04 5.71 7.59
CA HIS A 58 -21.38 5.44 6.19
C HIS A 58 -20.16 5.53 5.25
N LEU A 59 -19.10 6.24 5.65
CA LEU A 59 -17.83 6.28 4.92
C LEU A 59 -16.98 5.07 5.29
N ARG A 60 -17.00 4.09 4.39
CA ARG A 60 -16.15 2.90 4.41
C ARG A 60 -15.25 2.92 3.18
N PHE A 61 -13.96 2.76 3.41
CA PHE A 61 -12.93 2.71 2.39
C PHE A 61 -12.41 1.28 2.29
N TYR A 62 -12.46 0.72 1.09
CA TYR A 62 -12.11 -0.67 0.81
C TYR A 62 -10.78 -0.71 0.07
N PHE A 63 -9.83 -1.49 0.60
CA PHE A 63 -8.49 -1.66 0.05
C PHE A 63 -8.27 -3.16 -0.22
N PRO A 64 -8.64 -3.66 -1.42
CA PRO A 64 -8.40 -5.06 -1.78
C PRO A 64 -6.88 -5.32 -1.93
N CYS A 65 -6.42 -6.48 -1.45
CA CYS A 65 -5.04 -6.93 -1.60
C CYS A 65 -4.96 -8.27 -2.34
N ASN A 66 -5.66 -9.31 -1.83
CA ASN A 66 -5.69 -10.67 -2.39
C ASN A 66 -4.29 -11.22 -2.75
N ASN A 67 -3.29 -10.96 -1.91
CA ASN A 67 -1.92 -11.37 -2.18
C ASN A 67 -1.15 -11.67 -0.89
N TRP A 68 -0.04 -12.38 -1.04
CA TRP A 68 0.91 -12.62 0.02
C TRP A 68 1.67 -11.34 0.37
N LEU A 69 1.82 -11.11 1.66
CA LEU A 69 2.86 -10.32 2.29
C LEU A 69 3.82 -11.33 2.91
N SER A 70 4.90 -11.63 2.18
CA SER A 70 5.85 -12.67 2.58
C SER A 70 7.14 -12.50 1.80
N LYS A 71 8.27 -12.80 2.45
CA LYS A 71 9.55 -12.95 1.77
C LYS A 71 9.65 -14.23 0.94
N ASP A 72 8.94 -15.29 1.35
CA ASP A 72 9.11 -16.65 0.81
C ASP A 72 7.95 -17.08 -0.10
N GLU A 73 6.80 -16.42 -0.01
CA GLU A 73 5.58 -16.70 -0.81
C GLU A 73 5.26 -15.55 -1.78
N GLY A 74 4.51 -15.85 -2.84
CA GLY A 74 4.03 -14.83 -3.78
C GLY A 74 5.14 -14.18 -4.59
N ASP A 75 5.25 -12.85 -4.52
CA ASP A 75 6.27 -12.06 -5.21
C ASP A 75 7.44 -11.63 -4.30
N GLY A 76 7.53 -12.20 -3.08
CA GLY A 76 8.60 -11.89 -2.14
C GLY A 76 8.48 -10.53 -1.44
N LEU A 77 7.36 -9.82 -1.62
CA LEU A 77 7.10 -8.55 -0.97
C LEU A 77 6.28 -8.73 0.30
N TYR A 78 6.75 -8.16 1.41
CA TYR A 78 6.05 -8.07 2.70
C TYR A 78 5.53 -6.66 3.02
N VAL A 79 5.56 -5.78 2.01
CA VAL A 79 5.03 -4.41 2.02
C VAL A 79 4.13 -4.18 0.79
N ARG A 80 2.99 -3.52 0.99
CA ARG A 80 2.03 -3.20 -0.09
C ARG A 80 1.47 -1.80 0.06
N ASP A 81 1.47 -1.08 -1.06
CA ASP A 81 0.68 0.12 -1.26
C ASP A 81 -0.67 -0.27 -1.88
N LEU A 82 -1.78 -0.07 -1.15
CA LEU A 82 -3.13 -0.43 -1.59
C LEU A 82 -3.94 0.82 -1.92
N ILE A 83 -4.58 0.84 -3.09
CA ILE A 83 -5.46 1.93 -3.52
C ILE A 83 -6.89 1.63 -3.08
N GLY A 84 -7.53 2.63 -2.47
CA GLY A 84 -8.86 2.52 -1.87
C GLY A 84 -9.98 3.03 -2.77
N SER A 85 -11.16 2.42 -2.60
CA SER A 85 -12.43 2.95 -3.13
C SER A 85 -13.52 2.98 -2.06
N LEU A 86 -14.57 3.76 -2.32
CA LEU A 86 -15.82 3.74 -1.55
C LEU A 86 -16.73 2.57 -1.96
N ASN A 87 -16.55 2.01 -3.15
CA ASN A 87 -17.32 0.86 -3.64
C ASN A 87 -16.53 -0.44 -3.37
N PRO A 88 -17.08 -1.41 -2.61
CA PRO A 88 -16.42 -2.68 -2.33
C PRO A 88 -16.18 -3.56 -3.55
N MET A 89 -16.88 -3.29 -4.66
CA MET A 89 -16.75 -4.02 -5.93
C MET A 89 -15.78 -3.34 -6.90
N ASP A 90 -15.24 -2.16 -6.56
CA ASP A 90 -14.26 -1.51 -7.43
C ASP A 90 -12.95 -2.29 -7.40
N VAL A 91 -12.53 -2.73 -8.58
CA VAL A 91 -11.17 -3.23 -8.81
C VAL A 91 -10.29 -2.02 -9.10
N PRO A 92 -9.18 -1.80 -8.37
CA PRO A 92 -8.25 -0.73 -8.68
C PRO A 92 -7.81 -0.83 -10.15
N LYS A 93 -8.16 0.17 -10.95
CA LYS A 93 -7.70 0.24 -12.34
C LYS A 93 -6.21 0.58 -12.32
N VAL A 94 -5.39 -0.41 -12.67
CA VAL A 94 -3.96 -0.16 -12.91
C VAL A 94 -3.85 0.75 -14.13
N ASN A 95 -3.28 1.94 -13.93
CA ASN A 95 -2.97 2.85 -15.03
C ASN A 95 -1.58 2.52 -15.59
N LYS A 96 -1.45 2.58 -16.91
CA LYS A 96 -0.17 2.43 -17.60
C LYS A 96 0.27 3.81 -18.09
N TYR A 97 1.47 4.22 -17.72
CA TYR A 97 2.10 5.47 -18.18
C TYR A 97 3.31 5.15 -19.03
N VAL A 98 3.56 5.95 -20.07
CA VAL A 98 4.82 5.92 -20.82
C VAL A 98 5.61 7.17 -20.43
N VAL A 99 6.74 6.97 -19.76
CA VAL A 99 7.65 8.06 -19.38
C VAL A 99 8.76 8.14 -20.43
N ARG A 100 8.94 9.32 -21.03
CA ARG A 100 10.04 9.60 -21.97
C ARG A 100 10.96 10.64 -21.35
N VAL A 101 12.24 10.31 -21.21
CA VAL A 101 13.28 11.19 -20.66
C VAL A 101 14.19 11.61 -21.80
N PHE A 102 14.52 12.90 -21.86
CA PHE A 102 15.43 13.47 -22.86
C PHE A 102 16.59 14.15 -22.14
N THR A 103 17.80 13.64 -22.34
CA THR A 103 19.04 14.28 -21.87
C THR A 103 19.44 15.37 -22.86
N GLY A 104 19.79 16.56 -22.36
CA GLY A 104 20.14 17.70 -23.20
C GLY A 104 21.45 17.50 -23.98
N ASP A 105 21.62 18.23 -25.08
CA ASP A 105 22.82 18.18 -25.93
C ASP A 105 23.83 19.26 -25.54
N VAL A 106 24.46 19.07 -24.38
CA VAL A 106 25.52 19.93 -23.84
C VAL A 106 26.71 19.04 -23.47
N ASN A 107 27.94 19.48 -23.73
CA ASN A 107 29.13 18.66 -23.41
C ASN A 107 29.12 18.23 -21.94
N GLY A 108 29.16 16.92 -21.69
CA GLY A 108 29.12 16.33 -20.35
C GLY A 108 27.73 16.20 -19.71
N SER A 109 26.62 16.33 -20.45
CA SER A 109 25.25 16.27 -19.92
C SER A 109 24.73 14.88 -19.54
N GLY A 110 25.55 13.83 -19.65
CA GLY A 110 25.22 12.47 -19.23
C GLY A 110 25.40 12.26 -17.72
N THR A 111 24.84 11.17 -17.20
CA THR A 111 25.06 10.69 -15.82
C THR A 111 25.15 9.17 -15.81
N ASP A 112 25.98 8.63 -14.92
CA ASP A 112 26.09 7.21 -14.58
C ASP A 112 25.45 6.88 -13.21
N ALA A 113 24.89 7.89 -12.54
CA ALA A 113 24.16 7.70 -11.29
C ALA A 113 22.80 7.04 -11.50
N ASP A 114 22.30 6.39 -10.43
CA ASP A 114 20.94 5.87 -10.39
C ASP A 114 19.91 7.01 -10.45
N VAL A 115 18.93 6.88 -11.36
CA VAL A 115 17.86 7.87 -11.55
C VAL A 115 16.52 7.27 -11.14
N PHE A 116 15.80 7.99 -10.28
CA PHE A 116 14.48 7.59 -9.75
C PHE A 116 13.40 8.56 -10.21
N ILE A 117 12.21 8.04 -10.53
CA ILE A 117 11.05 8.85 -10.91
C ILE A 117 9.88 8.48 -10.01
N ASN A 118 9.25 9.49 -9.38
CA ASN A 118 7.96 9.34 -8.72
C ASN A 118 6.92 10.25 -9.39
N ILE A 119 5.78 9.67 -9.79
CA ILE A 119 4.68 10.36 -10.46
C ILE A 119 3.61 10.69 -9.41
N PHE A 120 3.29 11.97 -9.24
CA PHE A 120 2.25 12.45 -8.33
C PHE A 120 0.98 12.85 -9.10
N GLY A 121 -0.18 12.44 -8.60
CA GLY A 121 -1.49 12.81 -9.14
C GLY A 121 -2.54 12.97 -8.05
N GLN A 122 -3.75 13.36 -8.44
CA GLN A 122 -4.86 13.61 -7.50
C GLN A 122 -5.23 12.38 -6.64
N ASN A 123 -4.89 11.19 -7.11
CA ASN A 123 -5.17 9.92 -6.44
C ASN A 123 -3.97 9.36 -5.64
N GLY A 124 -2.90 10.14 -5.48
CA GLY A 124 -1.66 9.72 -4.82
C GLY A 124 -0.48 9.66 -5.79
N ASP A 125 0.55 8.91 -5.42
CA ASP A 125 1.80 8.78 -6.18
C ASP A 125 2.18 7.32 -6.46
N THR A 126 3.06 7.12 -7.44
CA THR A 126 3.57 5.79 -7.84
C THR A 126 4.47 5.13 -6.80
N GLY A 127 4.78 5.81 -5.70
CA GLY A 127 5.76 5.39 -4.72
C GLY A 127 7.18 5.72 -5.18
N THR A 128 8.10 5.80 -4.21
CA THR A 128 9.54 5.84 -4.49
C THR A 128 10.07 4.42 -4.36
N LEU A 129 10.83 3.93 -5.35
CA LEU A 129 11.67 2.75 -5.18
C LEU A 129 12.73 3.13 -4.14
N SER A 130 12.61 2.57 -2.94
CA SER A 130 13.64 2.63 -1.90
C SER A 130 14.52 1.40 -1.96
#